data_AF-A0A494TP65-F1
#
_entry.id   AF-A0A494TP65-F1
#
_cell.length_a   1.000
_cell.length_b   1.000
_cell.length_c   1.000
_cell.angle_alpha   90.00
_cell.angle_beta   90.00
_cell.angle_gamma   90.00
#
_symmetry.space_group_name_H-M   'P 1'
#
loop_
_entity.id
_entity.type
_entity.pdbx_description
1 polymer ?
#
loop_
_entity_poly.entity_id
_entity_poly.type
_entity_poly.pdbx_seq_one_letter_code
_entity_poly.pdbx_strand_id
1 'polypeptide(L)'
;MKERPTPVRPYALRPCPPDFRERYMLGGWEEVELEYGSRPSVITRWIEENGGDELRYARSEHLKAMRAEASVARLQRRRVG
;
A
#
# COMPACT_ATOMS: atom_id res chain seq x y z
N MET A 1 -12.72 8.52 -39.47
CA MET A 1 -12.12 7.56 -38.51
C MET A 1 -13.08 7.41 -37.35
N LYS A 2 -13.62 6.22 -37.07
CA LYS A 2 -14.44 6.00 -35.86
C LYS A 2 -13.48 5.59 -34.75
N GLU A 3 -13.30 6.46 -33.76
CA GLU A 3 -12.60 6.09 -32.53
C GLU A 3 -13.34 4.90 -31.92
N ARG A 4 -12.63 3.78 -31.77
CA ARG A 4 -13.17 2.60 -31.12
C ARG A 4 -13.10 2.89 -29.62
N PRO A 5 -14.23 2.97 -28.90
CA PRO A 5 -14.17 3.23 -27.47
C PRO A 5 -13.39 2.09 -26.81
N THR A 6 -12.29 2.43 -26.16
CA THR A 6 -11.53 1.49 -25.35
C THR A 6 -12.48 0.88 -24.33
N PRO A 7 -12.59 -0.45 -24.22
CA PRO A 7 -13.48 -1.04 -23.24
C PRO A 7 -13.02 -0.60 -21.85
N VAL A 8 -13.84 0.23 -21.19
CA VAL A 8 -13.64 0.60 -19.79
C VAL A 8 -13.73 -0.71 -19.01
N ARG A 9 -12.58 -1.18 -18.51
CA ARG A 9 -12.53 -2.44 -17.76
C ARG A 9 -13.46 -2.29 -16.55
N PRO A 10 -14.39 -3.21 -16.27
CA PRO A 10 -15.36 -3.07 -15.18
C PRO A 10 -14.71 -2.81 -13.81
N TYR A 11 -13.49 -3.30 -13.61
CA TYR A 11 -12.71 -3.08 -12.39
C TYR A 11 -12.22 -1.64 -12.20
N ALA A 12 -12.20 -0.83 -13.26
CA ALA A 12 -11.95 0.61 -13.19
C ALA A 12 -13.08 1.38 -12.50
N LEU A 13 -14.23 0.74 -12.22
CA LEU A 13 -15.37 1.40 -11.57
C LEU A 13 -15.29 1.44 -10.05
N ARG A 14 -14.38 0.68 -9.41
CA ARG A 14 -14.29 0.71 -7.94
C ARG A 14 -13.62 2.01 -7.50
N PRO A 15 -14.26 2.88 -6.72
CA PRO A 15 -13.59 4.06 -6.16
C PRO A 15 -12.46 3.62 -5.24
N CYS A 16 -11.40 4.41 -5.13
CA CYS A 16 -10.39 4.22 -4.09
C CYS A 16 -11.04 4.38 -2.71
N PRO A 17 -10.90 3.39 -1.80
CA PRO A 17 -11.32 3.54 -0.41
C PRO A 17 -10.58 4.72 0.25
N PRO A 18 -11.23 5.52 1.11
CA PRO A 18 -10.60 6.67 1.76
C PRO A 18 -9.49 6.27 2.75
N ASP A 19 -9.57 5.07 3.31
CA ASP A 19 -8.63 4.47 4.25
C ASP A 19 -7.52 3.65 3.56
N PHE A 20 -7.56 3.53 2.22
CA PHE A 20 -6.61 2.73 1.45
C PHE A 20 -5.15 3.05 1.79
N ARG A 21 -4.81 4.33 1.88
CA ARG A 21 -3.45 4.79 2.18
C ARG A 21 -2.97 4.26 3.54
N GLU A 22 -3.84 4.33 4.54
CA GLU A 22 -3.53 3.85 5.89
C GLU A 22 -3.33 2.34 5.91
N ARG A 23 -4.26 1.56 5.32
CA ARG A 23 -4.15 0.10 5.25
C ARG A 23 -2.91 -0.34 4.47
N TYR A 24 -2.58 0.35 3.38
CA TYR A 24 -1.36 0.09 2.60
C TYR A 24 -0.08 0.39 3.40
N MET A 25 -0.07 1.47 4.20
CA MET A 25 1.07 1.79 5.06
C MET A 25 1.29 0.72 6.15
N LEU A 26 0.21 0.22 6.75
CA LEU A 26 0.26 -0.78 7.81
C LEU A 26 0.72 -2.16 7.30
N GLY A 27 0.03 -2.69 6.28
CA GLY A 27 0.21 -4.09 5.86
C GLY A 27 0.65 -4.27 4.41
N GLY A 28 0.69 -3.20 3.62
CA GLY A 28 1.12 -3.25 2.23
C GLY A 28 0.09 -3.89 1.31
N TRP A 29 0.58 -4.60 0.30
CA TRP A 29 -0.25 -5.17 -0.74
C TRP A 29 -1.20 -6.26 -0.22
N GLU A 30 -0.68 -7.18 0.58
CA GLU A 30 -1.43 -8.34 1.09
C GLU A 30 -2.60 -7.91 1.96
N GLU A 31 -2.40 -6.95 2.87
CA GLU A 31 -3.46 -6.40 3.72
C GLU A 31 -4.56 -5.73 2.89
N VAL A 32 -4.18 -4.95 1.87
CA VAL A 32 -5.13 -4.30 0.97
C VAL A 32 -5.91 -5.33 0.14
N GLU A 33 -5.24 -6.39 -0.30
CA GLU A 33 -5.88 -7.48 -1.05
C GLU A 33 -6.88 -8.23 -0.16
N LEU A 34 -6.51 -8.52 1.08
CA LEU A 34 -7.37 -9.18 2.07
C LEU A 34 -8.57 -8.32 2.47
N GLU A 35 -8.34 -7.05 2.80
CA GLU A 35 -9.38 -6.12 3.28
C GLU A 35 -10.41 -5.81 2.20
N TYR A 36 -9.96 -5.47 0.99
CA TYR A 36 -10.85 -4.98 -0.06
C TYR A 36 -11.19 -6.03 -1.12
N GLY A 37 -10.67 -7.25 -1.03
CA GLY A 37 -10.87 -8.30 -2.02
C GLY A 37 -10.56 -7.81 -3.45
N SER A 38 -9.48 -7.06 -3.61
CA SER A 38 -9.20 -6.29 -4.83
C SER A 38 -8.16 -6.95 -5.72
N ARG A 39 -8.43 -6.89 -7.03
CA ARG A 39 -7.49 -7.40 -8.03
C ARG A 39 -6.20 -6.57 -8.08
N PRO A 40 -5.06 -7.18 -8.45
CA PRO A 40 -3.79 -6.48 -8.60
C PRO A 40 -3.83 -5.19 -9.42
N SER A 41 -4.59 -5.17 -10.52
CA SER A 41 -4.73 -3.98 -11.37
C SER A 41 -5.48 -2.83 -10.70
N VAL A 42 -6.45 -3.14 -9.83
CA VAL A 42 -7.20 -2.14 -9.06
C VAL A 42 -6.31 -1.55 -7.98
N ILE A 43 -5.59 -2.41 -7.25
CA ILE A 43 -4.64 -2.00 -6.20
C ILE A 43 -3.55 -1.12 -6.80
N THR A 44 -2.98 -1.52 -7.94
CA THR A 44 -1.96 -0.72 -8.65
C THR A 44 -2.48 0.67 -8.94
N ARG A 45 -3.69 0.79 -9.50
CA ARG A 45 -4.29 2.10 -9.78
C ARG A 45 -4.51 2.91 -8.49
N TRP A 46 -4.99 2.31 -7.41
CA TRP A 46 -5.16 3.02 -6.14
C TRP A 46 -3.83 3.50 -5.56
N ILE A 47 -2.74 2.75 -5.74
CA ILE A 47 -1.39 3.20 -5.39
C ILE A 47 -1.04 4.45 -6.21
N GLU A 48 -1.25 4.43 -7.53
CA GLU A 48 -1.00 5.60 -8.40
C GLU A 48 -1.86 6.81 -8.01
N GLU A 49 -3.16 6.61 -7.75
CA GLU A 49 -4.10 7.65 -7.29
C GLU A 49 -3.70 8.26 -5.93
N ASN A 50 -2.93 7.53 -5.11
CA ASN A 50 -2.44 7.97 -3.80
C ASN A 50 -0.96 8.43 -3.81
N GLY A 51 -0.42 8.76 -4.99
CA GLY A 51 0.94 9.32 -5.14
C GLY A 51 2.00 8.32 -5.59
N GLY A 52 1.62 7.09 -5.97
CA GLY A 52 2.48 6.14 -6.66
C GLY A 52 3.78 5.86 -5.91
N ASP A 53 4.88 6.35 -6.48
CA ASP A 53 6.23 6.20 -5.94
C ASP A 53 6.41 6.89 -4.58
N GLU A 54 5.74 8.01 -4.34
CA GLU A 54 5.78 8.70 -3.04
C GLU A 54 5.17 7.83 -1.94
N LEU A 55 4.08 7.12 -2.24
CA LEU A 55 3.46 6.18 -1.30
C LEU A 55 4.37 4.98 -1.03
N ARG A 56 5.01 4.43 -2.08
CA ARG A 56 5.98 3.33 -1.94
C ARG A 56 7.19 3.74 -1.12
N TYR A 57 7.71 4.95 -1.35
CA TYR A 57 8.82 5.52 -0.59
C TYR A 57 8.44 5.74 0.87
N ALA A 58 7.31 6.38 1.14
CA ALA A 58 6.81 6.60 2.50
C ALA A 58 6.69 5.28 3.27
N ARG A 59 6.16 4.23 2.63
CA ARG A 59 6.08 2.90 3.23
C ARG A 59 7.46 2.30 3.52
N SER A 60 8.41 2.46 2.60
CA SER A 60 9.79 1.99 2.81
C SER A 60 10.42 2.65 4.02
N GLU A 61 10.29 3.97 4.16
CA GLU A 61 10.79 4.71 5.33
C GLU A 61 10.09 4.29 6.62
N HIS A 62 8.77 4.10 6.60
CA HIS A 62 8.02 3.59 7.75
C HIS A 62 8.54 2.22 8.22
N LEU A 63 8.76 1.28 7.29
CA LEU A 63 9.31 -0.03 7.62
C LEU A 63 10.75 0.03 8.15
N LYS A 64 11.57 0.96 7.64
CA LYS A 64 12.93 1.18 8.17
C LYS A 64 12.88 1.70 9.60
N ALA A 65 12.00 2.66 9.89
CA ALA A 65 11.81 3.20 11.23
C ALA A 65 11.37 2.09 12.21
N MET A 66 10.35 1.30 11.86
CA MET A 66 9.90 0.18 12.70
C MET A 66 11.01 -0.85 12.98
N ARG A 67 11.84 -1.15 11.98
CA ARG A 67 12.98 -2.07 12.14
C ARG A 67 14.06 -1.49 13.05
N ALA A 68 14.35 -0.19 12.94
CA ALA A 68 15.29 0.50 13.80
C ALA A 68 14.81 0.47 15.26
N GLU A 69 13.53 0.75 15.50
CA GLU A 69 12.90 0.67 16.83
C GLU A 69 12.97 -0.74 17.41
N ALA A 70 12.59 -1.76 16.63
CA ALA A 70 12.66 -3.16 17.06
C ALA A 70 14.10 -3.60 17.40
N SER A 71 15.09 -3.09 16.65
CA SER A 71 16.51 -3.32 16.92
C SER A 71 16.95 -2.71 18.25
N VAL A 72 16.59 -1.45 18.51
CA VAL A 72 16.87 -0.77 19.79
C VAL A 72 16.23 -1.52 20.96
N ALA A 73 14.95 -1.89 20.84
CA ALA A 73 14.25 -2.64 21.88
C ALA A 73 14.88 -4.02 22.16
N ARG A 74 15.45 -4.67 21.13
CA ARG A 74 16.19 -5.93 21.28
C ARG A 74 17.51 -5.72 22.02
N LEU A 75 18.25 -4.65 21.71
CA LEU A 75 19.51 -4.32 22.40
C LEU A 75 19.26 -3.96 23.87
N GLN A 76 18.23 -3.18 24.17
CA GLN A 76 17.86 -2.84 25.54
C GLN A 76 17.52 -4.09 26.37
N ARG A 77 16.75 -5.04 25.82
CA ARG A 77 16.45 -6.32 26.48
C ARG A 77 17.69 -7.15 26.80
N ARG A 78 18.72 -7.12 25.95
CA ARG A 78 19.98 -7.86 26.18
C ARG A 78 20.88 -7.25 27.25
N ARG A 79 20.69 -5.98 27.60
CA ARG A 79 21.53 -5.28 28.58
C ARG A 79 20.97 -5.39 30.01
N VAL A 80 19.70 -5.74 30.14
CA VAL A 80 18.96 -5.81 31.41
C VAL A 80 18.83 -7.24 31.94
N GLY A 81 19.12 -8.26 31.10
CA GLY A 81 19.27 -9.66 31.53
C GLY A 81 20.73 -10.07 31.56
#